data_AF-A0A2H0VT59-F1
#
_entry.id   AF-A0A2H0VT59-F1
#
_cell.length_a   1.000
_cell.length_b   1.000
_cell.length_c   1.000
_cell.angle_alpha   90.00
_cell.angle_beta   90.00
_cell.angle_gamma   90.00
#
_symmetry.space_group_name_H-M   'P 1'
#
loop_
_entity.id
_entity.type
_entity.pdbx_description
1 polymer ?
#
loop_
_entity_poly.entity_id
_entity_poly.type
_entity_poly.pdbx_seq_one_letter_code
_entity_poly.pdbx_strand_id
1 'polypeptide(L)'
;MTVNPNNSSFAAIWEFSNGTTQINTFNSVEWKIAETISANGSAPSIAVNPTNNHVIAVWTDLSAGDANNTIKVSEFDGTTWPTPASISATITLPGSPRIAINSEGYGIITWNRLVDSDTVIEAVTSE
;
A
#
# COMPACT_ATOMS: atom_id res chain seq x y z
N MET A 1 -2.11 3.98 -9.64
CA MET A 1 -2.13 2.91 -10.66
C MET A 1 -0.71 2.45 -10.89
N THR A 2 -0.49 1.16 -11.12
CA THR A 2 0.83 0.59 -11.44
C THR A 2 0.69 -0.43 -12.57
N VAL A 3 1.78 -0.65 -13.31
CA VAL A 3 1.86 -1.53 -14.48
C VAL A 3 2.86 -2.64 -14.19
N ASN A 4 2.50 -3.88 -14.49
CA ASN A 4 3.48 -4.95 -14.55
C ASN A 4 4.29 -4.85 -15.86
N PRO A 5 5.64 -4.74 -15.83
CA PRO A 5 6.43 -4.68 -17.06
C PRO A 5 6.46 -5.99 -17.86
N ASN A 6 6.12 -7.13 -17.23
CA ASN A 6 6.23 -8.47 -17.80
C ASN A 6 4.87 -9.09 -18.23
N ASN A 7 3.75 -8.41 -17.97
CA ASN A 7 2.40 -8.85 -18.34
C ASN A 7 1.47 -7.62 -18.46
N SER A 8 0.40 -7.69 -19.26
CA SER A 8 -0.62 -6.61 -19.35
C SER A 8 -1.55 -6.56 -18.13
N SER A 9 -1.07 -6.98 -16.95
CA SER A 9 -1.80 -6.92 -15.69
C SER A 9 -1.55 -5.59 -15.00
N PHE A 10 -2.62 -4.88 -14.67
CA PHE A 10 -2.58 -3.59 -13.99
C PHE A 10 -3.25 -3.69 -12.64
N ALA A 11 -2.85 -2.83 -11.71
CA ALA A 11 -3.58 -2.65 -10.46
C ALA A 11 -3.79 -1.16 -10.18
N ALA A 12 -4.98 -0.84 -9.70
CA ALA A 12 -5.37 0.50 -9.29
C ALA A 12 -5.82 0.45 -7.82
N ILE A 13 -5.37 1.42 -7.03
CA ILE A 13 -5.76 1.60 -5.64
C ILE A 13 -6.29 3.03 -5.47
N TRP A 14 -7.34 3.20 -4.69
CA TRP A 14 -7.92 4.51 -4.40
C TRP A 14 -8.58 4.50 -3.01
N GLU A 15 -8.75 5.70 -2.44
CA GLU A 15 -9.55 5.91 -1.25
C GLU A 15 -10.87 6.61 -1.58
N PHE A 16 -11.89 6.34 -0.78
CA PHE A 16 -13.14 7.07 -0.76
C PHE A 16 -13.15 8.07 0.40
N SER A 17 -13.98 9.11 0.31
CA SER A 17 -14.11 10.13 1.36
C SER A 17 -14.59 9.61 2.71
N ASN A 18 -15.10 8.37 2.77
CA ASN A 18 -15.49 7.69 4.01
C ASN A 18 -14.35 6.89 4.65
N GLY A 19 -13.12 6.97 4.13
CA GLY A 19 -11.95 6.25 4.65
C GLY A 19 -11.77 4.84 4.10
N THR A 20 -12.64 4.37 3.21
CA THR A 20 -12.47 3.05 2.60
C THR A 20 -11.37 3.09 1.53
N THR A 21 -10.42 2.16 1.59
CA THR A 21 -9.45 1.91 0.52
C THR A 21 -9.85 0.67 -0.28
N GLN A 22 -9.93 0.84 -1.60
CA GLN A 22 -10.25 -0.23 -2.54
C GLN A 22 -9.15 -0.43 -3.58
N ILE A 23 -9.14 -1.64 -4.14
CA ILE A 23 -8.22 -2.07 -5.18
C ILE A 23 -8.98 -2.75 -6.32
N ASN A 24 -8.50 -2.56 -7.54
CA ASN A 24 -8.96 -3.29 -8.71
C ASN A 24 -7.75 -3.81 -9.49
N THR A 25 -7.90 -5.00 -10.07
CA THR A 25 -6.91 -5.62 -10.94
C THR A 25 -7.47 -5.78 -12.35
N PHE A 26 -6.63 -5.58 -13.35
CA PHE A 26 -6.94 -5.79 -14.77
C PHE A 26 -6.21 -7.03 -15.26
N ASN A 27 -6.94 -7.94 -15.93
CA ASN A 27 -6.40 -9.24 -16.38
C ASN A 27 -6.04 -9.27 -17.89
N SER A 28 -5.70 -8.12 -18.47
CA SER A 28 -5.50 -7.93 -19.92
C SER A 28 -6.78 -7.83 -20.76
N VAL A 29 -7.96 -8.14 -20.20
CA VAL A 29 -9.25 -8.09 -20.91
C VAL A 29 -10.21 -7.11 -20.25
N GLU A 30 -10.36 -7.23 -18.94
CA GLU A 30 -11.30 -6.41 -18.16
C GLU A 30 -10.75 -6.07 -16.78
N TRP A 31 -11.33 -5.03 -16.19
CA TRP A 31 -11.18 -4.76 -14.77
C TRP A 31 -12.07 -5.72 -13.99
N LYS A 32 -11.53 -6.29 -12.92
CA LYS A 32 -12.31 -7.12 -12.00
C LYS A 32 -13.27 -6.27 -11.16
N ILE A 33 -14.01 -6.94 -10.28
CA ILE A 33 -14.75 -6.27 -9.22
C ILE A 33 -13.74 -5.69 -8.23
N ALA A 34 -13.96 -4.43 -7.83
CA ALA A 34 -13.13 -3.78 -6.83
C ALA A 34 -13.30 -4.45 -5.46
N GLU A 35 -12.18 -4.71 -4.79
CA GLU A 35 -12.14 -5.30 -3.46
C GLU A 35 -11.80 -4.24 -2.41
N THR A 36 -12.42 -4.32 -1.23
CA THR A 36 -12.08 -3.45 -0.10
C THR A 36 -10.98 -4.09 0.72
N ILE A 37 -9.85 -3.39 0.86
CA ILE A 37 -8.68 -3.86 1.62
C ILE A 37 -8.49 -3.15 2.96
N SER A 38 -9.18 -2.02 3.15
CA SER A 38 -9.25 -1.32 4.44
C SER A 38 -10.51 -0.48 4.53
N ALA A 39 -11.13 -0.45 5.72
CA ALA A 39 -12.27 0.43 6.02
C ALA A 39 -11.83 1.82 6.53
N ASN A 40 -10.56 1.97 6.92
CA ASN A 40 -10.01 3.21 7.49
C ASN A 40 -8.63 3.52 6.89
N GLY A 41 -8.45 3.26 5.60
CA GLY A 41 -7.18 3.48 4.91
C GLY A 41 -7.13 4.85 4.24
N SER A 42 -5.97 5.50 4.31
CA SER A 42 -5.70 6.77 3.63
C SER A 42 -4.33 6.83 2.98
N ALA A 43 -4.22 7.68 1.96
CA ALA A 43 -3.05 7.91 1.13
C ALA A 43 -2.43 6.60 0.60
N PRO A 44 -3.24 5.73 -0.06
CA PRO A 44 -2.74 4.45 -0.51
C PRO A 44 -1.70 4.59 -1.64
N SER A 45 -0.75 3.65 -1.66
CA SER A 45 0.22 3.47 -2.73
C SER A 45 0.34 1.99 -3.08
N ILE A 46 0.79 1.69 -4.30
CA ILE A 46 0.77 0.34 -4.86
C ILE A 46 1.94 0.12 -5.79
N ALA A 47 2.54 -1.06 -5.74
CA ALA A 47 3.56 -1.52 -6.66
C ALA A 47 3.30 -2.97 -7.08
N VAL A 48 3.89 -3.38 -8.20
CA VAL A 48 3.89 -4.78 -8.66
C VAL A 48 5.32 -5.28 -8.54
N ASN A 49 5.49 -6.44 -7.92
CA ASN A 49 6.77 -7.12 -7.88
C ASN A 49 7.01 -7.80 -9.25
N PRO A 50 8.07 -7.41 -10.00
CA PRO A 50 8.28 -7.92 -11.35
C PRO A 50 8.73 -9.38 -11.40
N THR A 51 9.15 -9.98 -10.28
CA THR A 51 9.67 -11.37 -10.26
C THR A 51 8.58 -12.41 -10.10
N ASN A 52 7.50 -12.08 -9.37
CA ASN A 52 6.39 -13.00 -9.08
C ASN A 52 5.01 -12.45 -9.49
N ASN A 53 4.94 -11.21 -9.99
CA ASN A 53 3.71 -10.50 -10.37
C ASN A 53 2.76 -10.22 -9.20
N HIS A 54 3.20 -10.36 -7.96
CA HIS A 54 2.40 -10.01 -6.79
C HIS A 54 2.20 -8.50 -6.71
N VAL A 55 1.08 -8.10 -6.15
CA VAL A 55 0.71 -6.69 -6.01
C VAL A 55 0.83 -6.31 -4.55
N ILE A 56 1.65 -5.32 -4.25
CA ILE A 56 1.86 -4.83 -2.88
C ILE A 56 1.12 -3.51 -2.73
N ALA A 57 0.23 -3.44 -1.75
CA ALA A 57 -0.49 -2.23 -1.37
C ALA A 57 -0.01 -1.74 -0.01
N VAL A 58 0.17 -0.42 0.12
CA VAL A 58 0.53 0.25 1.36
C VAL A 58 -0.40 1.43 1.62
N TRP A 59 -0.76 1.69 2.86
CA TRP A 59 -1.64 2.80 3.25
C TRP A 59 -1.42 3.19 4.71
N THR A 60 -1.92 4.36 5.09
CA THR A 60 -2.05 4.74 6.50
C THR A 60 -3.36 4.18 7.04
N ASP A 61 -3.32 3.41 8.12
CA ASP A 61 -4.49 2.98 8.87
C ASP A 61 -4.87 4.01 9.94
N LEU A 62 -6.08 4.55 9.79
CA LEU A 62 -6.67 5.60 10.62
C LEU A 62 -7.67 5.07 11.66
N SER A 63 -7.78 3.73 11.80
CA SER A 63 -8.78 3.11 12.68
C SER A 63 -8.66 3.48 14.17
N ALA A 64 -7.47 3.91 14.61
CA ALA A 64 -7.20 4.32 15.98
C ALA A 64 -7.34 5.84 16.24
N GLY A 65 -7.75 6.61 15.22
CA GLY A 65 -7.85 8.07 15.27
C GLY A 65 -6.49 8.78 15.15
N ASP A 66 -6.53 10.12 15.11
CA ASP A 66 -5.42 10.98 14.64
C ASP A 66 -4.06 10.75 15.30
N ALA A 67 -4.01 10.29 16.56
CA ALA A 67 -2.75 10.18 17.32
C ALA A 67 -2.09 8.80 17.26
N ASN A 68 -2.74 7.77 16.73
CA ASN A 68 -2.29 6.37 16.84
C ASN A 68 -2.35 5.61 15.51
N ASN A 69 -2.16 6.32 14.41
CA ASN A 69 -2.18 5.74 13.08
C ASN A 69 -0.99 4.78 12.89
N THR A 70 -1.10 3.87 11.92
CA THR A 70 0.02 2.98 11.56
C THR A 70 0.15 2.85 10.05
N ILE A 71 1.33 2.49 9.55
CA ILE A 71 1.51 2.12 8.15
C ILE A 71 1.22 0.63 8.00
N LYS A 72 0.26 0.31 7.12
CA LYS A 72 -0.11 -1.06 6.78
C LYS A 72 0.42 -1.44 5.41
N VAL A 73 0.74 -2.72 5.28
CA VAL A 73 1.07 -3.37 4.01
C VAL A 73 0.24 -4.65 3.86
N SER A 74 -0.18 -4.95 2.64
CA SER A 74 -0.70 -6.26 2.27
C SER A 74 -0.18 -6.60 0.87
N GLU A 75 -0.01 -7.89 0.59
CA GLU A 75 0.50 -8.41 -0.67
C GLU A 75 -0.49 -9.42 -1.24
N PHE A 76 -0.96 -9.16 -2.46
CA PHE A 76 -1.83 -10.07 -3.19
C PHE A 76 -1.00 -11.21 -3.79
N ASP A 77 -1.24 -12.43 -3.32
CA ASP A 77 -0.57 -13.66 -3.74
C ASP A 77 -1.07 -14.23 -5.09
N GLY A 78 -1.90 -13.46 -5.80
CA GLY A 78 -2.57 -13.90 -7.02
C GLY A 78 -3.99 -14.43 -6.79
N THR A 79 -4.37 -14.71 -5.54
CA THR A 79 -5.69 -15.23 -5.19
C THR A 79 -6.45 -14.32 -4.22
N THR A 80 -5.82 -13.88 -3.13
CA THR A 80 -6.49 -13.10 -2.08
C THR A 80 -5.57 -12.05 -1.46
N TRP A 81 -6.17 -11.02 -0.85
CA TRP A 81 -5.45 -10.11 0.04
C TRP A 81 -5.44 -10.70 1.46
N PRO A 82 -4.26 -10.98 2.04
CA PRO A 82 -4.18 -11.41 3.43
C PRO A 82 -4.48 -10.25 4.40
N THR A 83 -4.64 -10.58 5.68
CA THR A 83 -4.76 -9.59 6.75
C THR A 83 -3.55 -8.64 6.72
N PRO A 84 -3.77 -7.31 6.68
CA PRO A 84 -2.68 -6.34 6.57
C PRO A 84 -1.74 -6.35 7.78
N ALA A 85 -0.44 -6.32 7.53
CA ALA A 85 0.59 -6.22 8.56
C ALA A 85 0.92 -4.74 8.85
N SER A 86 1.27 -4.44 10.11
CA SER A 86 1.83 -3.12 10.49
C SER A 86 3.33 -3.13 10.28
N ILE A 87 3.88 -2.11 9.62
CA ILE A 87 5.33 -1.97 9.38
C ILE A 87 5.95 -0.78 10.11
N SER A 88 5.13 0.00 10.82
CA SER A 88 5.58 1.13 11.63
C SER A 88 5.14 0.98 13.09
N ALA A 89 5.79 1.74 13.98
CA ALA A 89 5.20 2.13 15.25
C ALA A 89 4.00 3.07 15.02
N THR A 90 3.31 3.46 16.10
CA THR A 90 2.25 4.46 16.01
C THR A 90 2.79 5.82 15.55
N ILE A 91 2.03 6.50 14.70
CA ILE A 91 2.33 7.82 14.16
C ILE A 91 1.14 8.76 14.35
N THR A 92 1.42 10.06 14.53
CA THR A 92 0.44 11.10 14.87
C THR A 92 -0.05 11.92 13.68
N LEU A 93 0.49 11.67 12.49
CA LEU A 93 0.04 12.27 11.23
C LEU A 93 -0.17 11.17 10.19
N PRO A 94 -0.99 11.41 9.16
CA PRO A 94 -1.07 10.50 8.02
C PRO A 94 0.29 10.36 7.36
N GLY A 95 0.92 9.19 7.52
CA GLY A 95 2.31 9.00 7.09
C GLY A 95 2.50 9.04 5.58
N SER A 96 1.42 9.00 4.79
CA SER A 96 1.47 9.18 3.33
C SER A 96 2.47 8.23 2.65
N PRO A 97 2.33 6.91 2.83
CA PRO A 97 3.35 5.96 2.41
C PRO A 97 3.56 5.96 0.89
N ARG A 98 4.75 5.56 0.48
CA ARG A 98 5.13 5.31 -0.91
C ARG A 98 5.86 3.99 -0.99
N ILE A 99 5.68 3.28 -2.08
CA ILE A 99 6.34 2.00 -2.35
C ILE A 99 7.02 2.02 -3.73
N ALA A 100 8.21 1.45 -3.80
CA ALA A 100 8.91 1.13 -5.04
C ALA A 100 9.55 -0.25 -4.94
N ILE A 101 9.61 -0.98 -6.06
CA ILE A 101 10.22 -2.31 -6.16
C ILE A 101 11.17 -2.29 -7.35
N ASN A 102 12.39 -2.77 -7.16
CA ASN A 102 13.39 -2.86 -8.23
C ASN A 102 13.16 -4.09 -9.12
N SER A 103 13.97 -4.24 -10.18
CA SER A 103 13.88 -5.37 -11.13
C SER A 103 14.19 -6.74 -10.52
N GLU A 104 14.87 -6.77 -9.38
CA GLU A 104 15.22 -7.99 -8.65
C GLU A 104 14.14 -8.38 -7.63
N GLY A 105 13.09 -7.56 -7.47
CA GLY A 105 12.00 -7.81 -6.55
C GLY A 105 12.21 -7.21 -5.15
N TYR A 106 13.30 -6.48 -4.93
CA TYR A 106 13.55 -5.79 -3.65
C TYR A 106 12.74 -4.50 -3.57
N GLY A 107 11.95 -4.39 -2.49
CA GLY A 107 11.07 -3.27 -2.22
C GLY A 107 11.61 -2.30 -1.18
N ILE A 108 11.25 -1.04 -1.32
CA ILE A 108 11.36 -0.01 -0.27
C ILE A 108 9.99 0.64 -0.07
N ILE A 109 9.63 0.82 1.20
CA ILE A 109 8.44 1.58 1.61
C ILE A 109 8.92 2.74 2.47
N THR A 110 8.46 3.95 2.18
CA THR A 110 8.80 5.18 2.92
C THR A 110 7.56 5.89 3.42
N TRP A 111 7.61 6.54 4.58
CA TRP A 111 6.52 7.35 5.13
C TRP A 111 7.04 8.56 5.92
N ASN A 112 6.19 9.57 6.05
CA ASN A 112 6.38 10.72 6.92
C ASN A 112 6.10 10.34 8.37
N ARG A 113 6.94 10.80 9.30
CA ARG A 113 6.70 10.71 10.74
C ARG A 113 7.00 12.04 11.41
N LEU A 114 6.15 12.43 12.36
CA LEU A 114 6.40 13.58 13.22
C LEU A 114 7.25 13.16 14.42
N VAL A 115 8.39 13.81 14.63
CA VAL A 115 9.30 13.62 15.77
C VAL A 115 9.66 15.01 16.30
N ASP A 116 9.30 15.31 17.55
CA ASP A 116 9.63 16.58 18.22
C ASP A 116 9.38 17.83 17.37
N SER A 117 8.23 17.89 16.67
CA SER A 117 7.78 18.92 15.72
C SER A 117 8.39 18.89 14.31
N ASP A 118 9.39 18.05 14.05
CA ASP A 118 9.95 17.85 12.72
C ASP A 118 9.28 16.69 11.98
N THR A 119 9.10 16.85 10.67
CA THR A 119 8.71 15.73 9.80
C THR A 119 9.97 15.05 9.27
N VAL A 120 10.15 13.79 9.63
CA VAL A 120 11.20 12.91 9.12
C VAL A 120 10.63 11.88 8.14
N ILE A 121 11.50 11.32 7.31
CA ILE A 121 11.16 10.15 6.48
C ILE A 121 11.73 8.91 7.16
N GLU A 122 10.86 7.94 7.42
CA GLU A 122 11.25 6.59 7.80
C GLU A 122 11.07 5.64 6.61
N ALA A 123 11.77 4.50 6.65
CA ALA A 123 11.69 3.50 5.61
C ALA A 123 11.83 2.08 6.16
N VAL A 124 11.26 1.12 5.43
CA VAL A 124 11.55 -0.31 5.55
C VAL A 124 11.92 -0.86 4.17
N THR A 125 12.86 -1.80 4.14
CA THR A 125 13.28 -2.52 2.93
C THR A 125 12.97 -4.00 3.09
N SER A 126 12.67 -4.67 1.98
CA SER A 126 12.71 -6.13 1.95
C SER A 126 14.16 -6.61 1.96
N GLU A 127 14.42 -7.74 2.61
CA GLU A 127 15.71 -8.44 2.52
C GLU A 127 15.90 -9.17 1.19
#